data_AF-A0A0Q4LKV4-F1
#
_entry.id   AF-A0A0Q4LKV4-F1
#
_cell.length_a   1.000
_cell.length_b   1.000
_cell.length_c   1.000
_cell.angle_alpha   90.00
_cell.angle_beta   90.00
_cell.angle_gamma   90.00
#
_symmetry.space_group_name_H-M   'P 1'
#
loop_
_entity.id
_entity.type
_entity.pdbx_description
1 polymer ?
#
loop_
_entity_poly.entity_id
_entity_poly.type
_entity_poly.pdbx_seq_one_letter_code
_entity_poly.pdbx_strand_id
1 'polypeptide(L)'
;MTMTGTLTRADLAESLHREVGLSRADSSKIVEQILAEMCGALSGGENVKISGFGTFVLRDKGERVGRNPKTGIEVPIAPRRVLTFRASQMMRERIVGAN
;
A
#
# COMPACT_ATOMS: atom_id res chain seq x y z
N MET A 1 1.08 -26.31 -3.89
CA MET A 1 2.45 -25.89 -4.26
C MET A 1 2.51 -24.38 -4.11
N THR A 2 2.90 -23.88 -2.93
CA THR A 2 2.94 -22.44 -2.67
C THR A 2 4.18 -21.87 -3.35
N MET A 3 3.97 -21.23 -4.50
CA MET A 3 4.98 -20.37 -5.10
C MET A 3 5.17 -19.18 -4.15
N THR A 4 6.18 -19.23 -3.29
CA THR A 4 6.58 -18.08 -2.46
C THR A 4 7.28 -17.05 -3.35
N GLY A 5 6.49 -16.35 -4.17
CA GLY A 5 6.91 -15.22 -4.98
C GLY A 5 6.38 -13.92 -4.37
N THR A 6 7.20 -12.86 -4.41
CA THR A 6 6.72 -11.50 -4.13
C THR A 6 6.16 -10.92 -5.41
N LEU A 7 4.88 -10.53 -5.41
CA LEU A 7 4.27 -9.85 -6.55
C LEU A 7 4.93 -8.47 -6.75
N THR A 8 5.45 -8.22 -7.95
CA THR A 8 6.11 -6.97 -8.33
C THR A 8 5.25 -6.14 -9.27
N ARG A 9 5.70 -4.91 -9.54
CA ARG A 9 5.08 -4.04 -10.56
C ARG A 9 5.08 -4.69 -11.95
N ALA A 10 6.16 -5.40 -12.30
CA ALA A 10 6.27 -6.08 -13.58
C ALA A 10 5.22 -7.18 -13.72
N ASP A 11 4.93 -7.92 -12.65
CA ASP A 11 3.91 -8.98 -12.65
C ASP A 11 2.50 -8.42 -12.82
N LEU A 12 2.21 -7.25 -12.24
CA LEU A 12 0.94 -6.54 -12.45
C LEU A 12 0.78 -6.11 -13.91
N ALA A 13 1.84 -5.55 -14.52
CA ALA A 13 1.82 -5.15 -15.92
C ALA A 13 1.69 -6.36 -16.85
N GLU A 14 2.37 -7.48 -16.54
CA GLU A 14 2.24 -8.72 -17.30
C GLU A 14 0.83 -9.29 -17.23
N SER A 15 0.19 -9.19 -16.06
CA SER A 15 -1.21 -9.61 -15.88
C SER A 15 -2.15 -8.79 -16.76
N LEU A 16 -1.97 -7.46 -16.85
CA LEU A 16 -2.75 -6.63 -17.77
C LEU A 16 -2.51 -6.98 -19.24
N HIS A 17 -1.25 -7.22 -19.63
CA HIS A 17 -0.92 -7.65 -20.99
C HIS A 17 -1.63 -8.95 -21.35
N ARG A 18 -1.56 -9.96 -20.48
CA ARG A 18 -2.12 -11.29 -20.72
C ARG A 18 -3.65 -11.32 -20.69
N GLU A 19 -4.26 -10.69 -19.69
CA GLU A 19 -5.70 -10.83 -19.41
C GLU A 19 -6.54 -9.79 -20.17
N VAL A 20 -5.98 -8.62 -20.48
CA VAL A 20 -6.69 -7.52 -21.17
C VAL A 20 -6.24 -7.37 -22.63
N GLY A 21 -5.07 -7.92 -22.99
CA GLY A 21 -4.55 -7.85 -24.36
C GLY A 21 -3.87 -6.52 -24.72
N LEU A 22 -3.55 -5.69 -23.72
CA LEU A 22 -2.82 -4.43 -23.92
C LEU A 22 -1.36 -4.70 -24.32
N SER A 23 -0.71 -3.74 -25.00
CA SER A 23 0.72 -3.86 -25.26
C SER A 23 1.50 -3.85 -23.94
N ARG A 24 2.67 -4.51 -23.90
CA ARG A 24 3.54 -4.50 -22.70
C ARG A 24 3.89 -3.08 -22.24
N ALA A 25 4.10 -2.18 -23.20
CA ALA A 25 4.38 -0.77 -22.93
C ALA A 25 3.18 -0.07 -22.27
N ASP A 26 1.97 -0.25 -22.82
CA ASP A 26 0.76 0.36 -22.28
C ASP A 26 0.42 -0.21 -20.90
N SER A 27 0.55 -1.52 -20.71
CA SER A 27 0.34 -2.17 -19.41
C SER A 27 1.27 -1.61 -18.33
N SER A 28 2.56 -1.47 -18.64
CA SER A 28 3.53 -0.86 -17.72
C SER A 28 3.15 0.58 -17.39
N LYS A 29 2.78 1.36 -18.41
CA LYS A 29 2.39 2.77 -18.27
C LYS A 29 1.14 2.93 -17.40
N ILE A 30 0.14 2.08 -17.58
CA ILE A 30 -1.10 2.14 -16.78
C ILE A 30 -0.83 1.84 -15.31
N VAL A 31 -0.05 0.80 -15.01
CA VAL A 31 0.31 0.48 -13.62
C VAL A 31 1.07 1.64 -12.98
N GLU A 32 2.01 2.24 -13.71
CA GLU A 32 2.75 3.41 -13.24
C GLU A 32 1.84 4.61 -12.99
N GLN A 33 0.90 4.91 -13.89
CA GLN A 33 -0.06 6.00 -13.73
C GLN A 33 -0.95 5.81 -12.50
N ILE A 34 -1.45 4.60 -12.24
CA ILE A 34 -2.26 4.31 -11.05
C ILE A 34 -1.46 4.58 -9.77
N LEU A 35 -0.21 4.11 -9.72
CA LEU A 35 0.66 4.33 -8.55
C LEU A 35 1.00 5.81 -8.38
N ALA A 36 1.26 6.52 -9.46
CA ALA A 36 1.54 7.96 -9.45
C ALA A 36 0.33 8.75 -8.92
N GLU A 37 -0.88 8.45 -9.39
CA GLU A 37 -2.12 9.08 -8.93
C GLU A 37 -2.34 8.88 -7.42
N MET A 38 -2.17 7.64 -6.95
CA MET A 38 -2.28 7.33 -5.51
C MET A 38 -1.24 8.11 -4.69
N CYS A 39 0.01 8.17 -5.15
CA CYS A 39 1.07 8.92 -4.49
C CYS A 39 0.78 10.43 -4.48
N GLY A 40 0.23 10.97 -5.57
CA GLY A 40 -0.18 12.37 -5.67
C GLY A 40 -1.23 12.73 -4.62
N ALA A 41 -2.32 11.98 -4.58
CA ALA A 41 -3.40 12.17 -3.60
C ALA A 41 -2.88 12.09 -2.15
N LEU A 42 -2.09 11.05 -1.83
CA LEU A 42 -1.55 10.86 -0.48
C LEU A 42 -0.57 11.97 -0.08
N SER A 43 0.25 12.45 -1.02
CA SER A 43 1.17 13.57 -0.77
C SER A 43 0.41 14.89 -0.59
N GLY A 44 -0.72 15.05 -1.26
CA GLY A 44 -1.65 16.17 -1.12
C GLY A 44 -2.46 16.18 0.19
N GLY A 45 -2.40 15.11 1.00
CA GLY A 45 -3.16 15.01 2.24
C GLY A 45 -4.50 14.29 2.11
N GLU A 46 -4.79 13.71 0.95
CA GLU A 46 -6.02 12.98 0.69
C GLU A 46 -5.88 11.49 1.03
N ASN A 47 -6.96 10.87 1.49
CA ASN A 47 -7.00 9.43 1.71
C ASN A 47 -7.37 8.72 0.40
N VAL A 48 -6.72 7.59 0.12
CA VAL A 48 -7.05 6.76 -1.06
C VAL A 48 -7.90 5.57 -0.63
N LYS A 49 -9.10 5.45 -1.20
CA LYS A 49 -10.01 4.31 -0.96
C LYS A 49 -10.21 3.52 -2.25
N ILE A 50 -9.94 2.23 -2.20
CA ILE A 50 -10.20 1.28 -3.28
C ILE A 50 -11.25 0.30 -2.77
N SER A 51 -12.50 0.46 -3.24
CA SER A 51 -13.63 -0.39 -2.84
C SER A 51 -13.32 -1.87 -3.04
N GLY A 52 -13.65 -2.68 -2.04
CA GLY A 52 -13.33 -4.12 -2.05
C GLY A 52 -11.88 -4.46 -1.71
N PHE A 53 -10.92 -3.55 -1.87
CA PHE A 53 -9.52 -3.81 -1.51
C PHE A 53 -9.19 -3.25 -0.12
N GLY A 54 -9.28 -1.95 0.06
CA GLY A 54 -8.94 -1.31 1.32
C GLY A 54 -8.85 0.20 1.24
N THR A 55 -8.30 0.81 2.29
CA THR A 55 -8.13 2.25 2.38
C THR A 55 -6.75 2.59 2.93
N PHE A 56 -6.05 3.47 2.23
CA PHE A 56 -4.83 4.12 2.66
C PHE A 56 -5.22 5.42 3.37
N VAL A 57 -4.95 5.46 4.68
CA VAL A 57 -5.37 6.54 5.56
C VAL A 57 -4.15 7.26 6.12
N LEU A 58 -4.08 8.56 5.88
CA LEU A 58 -3.12 9.47 6.50
C LEU A 58 -3.58 9.78 7.92
N ARG A 59 -2.63 9.74 8.86
CA ARG A 59 -2.87 10.16 10.23
C ARG A 59 -1.75 11.05 10.72
N ASP A 60 -2.11 12.15 11.34
CA ASP A 60 -1.16 12.99 12.06
C ASP A 60 -0.95 12.43 13.46
N LYS A 61 0.32 12.22 13.81
CA LYS A 61 0.76 11.74 15.12
C LYS A 61 1.42 12.90 15.82
N GLY A 62 0.92 13.21 17.02
CA GLY A 62 1.55 14.21 17.90
C GLY A 62 2.88 13.72 18.45
N GLU A 63 3.59 14.64 19.10
CA GLU A 63 4.80 14.34 19.84
C GLU A 63 4.52 13.35 20.98
N ARG A 64 5.47 12.46 21.23
CA ARG A 64 5.43 11.55 22.39
C ARG A 64 6.82 11.09 22.75
N VAL A 65 6.99 10.61 23.97
CA VAL A 65 8.25 10.00 24.41
C VAL A 65 8.26 8.51 24.04
N GLY A 66 9.31 8.08 23.35
CA GLY A 66 9.64 6.67 23.12
C GLY A 66 10.84 6.24 23.96
N ARG A 67 11.25 4.99 23.83
CA ARG A 67 12.47 4.47 24.47
C ARG A 67 13.36 3.78 23.46
N ASN A 68 14.67 3.98 23.59
CA ASN A 68 15.64 3.23 22.81
C ASN A 68 15.54 1.74 23.20
N PRO A 69 15.21 0.82 22.26
CA PRO A 69 15.03 -0.59 22.60
C PRO A 69 16.27 -1.27 23.18
N LYS A 70 17.47 -0.74 22.91
CA LYS A 70 18.74 -1.29 23.40
C LYS A 70 19.14 -0.76 24.78
N THR A 71 18.85 0.51 25.09
CA THR A 71 19.34 1.16 26.32
C THR A 71 18.24 1.56 27.31
N GLY A 72 16.98 1.54 26.90
CA GLY A 72 15.84 1.96 27.72
C GLY A 72 15.69 3.48 27.89
N ILE A 73 16.67 4.27 27.44
CA ILE A 73 16.67 5.73 27.56
C ILE A 73 15.50 6.33 26.79
N GLU A 74 14.82 7.28 27.42
CA GLU A 74 13.71 8.01 26.83
C GLU A 74 14.18 8.99 25.75
N VAL A 75 13.51 8.97 24.60
CA VAL A 75 13.85 9.81 23.44
C VAL A 75 12.55 10.40 22.89
N PRO A 76 12.47 11.73 22.65
CA PRO A 76 11.31 12.35 22.05
C PRO A 76 11.12 11.85 20.61
N ILE A 77 9.87 11.57 20.25
CA ILE A 77 9.44 11.23 18.89
C ILE A 77 8.68 12.43 18.36
N ALA A 78 9.29 13.13 17.40
CA ALA A 78 8.72 14.31 16.77
C ALA A 78 7.33 14.01 16.13
N PRO A 79 6.43 15.01 16.11
CA PRO A 79 5.16 14.87 15.44
C PRO A 79 5.38 14.62 13.94
N ARG A 80 4.58 13.75 13.34
CA ARG A 80 4.69 13.38 11.93
C ARG A 80 3.39 12.85 11.37
N ARG A 81 3.23 12.98 10.05
CA ARG A 81 2.19 12.27 9.30
C ARG A 81 2.64 10.83 9.04
N VAL A 82 1.73 9.88 9.21
CA VAL A 82 1.95 8.46 8.90
C VAL A 82 0.89 7.95 7.95
N LEU A 83 1.27 7.01 7.08
CA LEU A 83 0.36 6.27 6.21
C LEU A 83 -0.01 4.94 6.85
N THR A 84 -1.30 4.62 6.89
CA THR A 84 -1.80 3.32 7.37
C THR A 84 -2.70 2.67 6.33
N PHE A 85 -2.46 1.40 6.01
CA PHE A 85 -3.39 0.61 5.19
C PHE A 85 -4.41 -0.09 6.08
N ARG A 86 -5.69 -0.02 5.71
CA ARG A 86 -6.78 -0.78 6.31
C ARG A 86 -7.39 -1.67 5.24
N ALA A 87 -7.21 -2.98 5.36
CA ALA A 87 -7.86 -3.94 4.49
C ALA A 87 -9.39 -3.78 4.57
N SER A 88 -10.09 -4.01 3.46
CA SER A 88 -11.55 -4.10 3.46
C SER A 88 -12.00 -5.39 4.16
N GLN A 89 -13.28 -5.47 4.51
CA GLN A 89 -13.87 -6.73 4.99
C GLN A 89 -13.74 -7.83 3.93
N MET A 90 -14.11 -7.54 2.68
CA MET A 90 -14.00 -8.49 1.57
C MET A 90 -12.57 -9.01 1.36
N MET A 91 -11.56 -8.15 1.51
CA MET A 91 -10.15 -8.55 1.40
C MET A 91 -9.74 -9.46 2.56
N ARG A 92 -10.14 -9.14 3.79
CA ARG A 92 -9.88 -10.00 4.96
C ARG A 92 -10.54 -11.36 4.80
N GLU A 93 -11.79 -11.40 4.38
CA GLU A 93 -12.55 -12.65 4.15
C GLU A 93 -11.87 -13.51 3.07
N ARG A 94 -11.42 -12.90 1.97
CA ARG A 94 -10.67 -13.62 0.92
C ARG A 94 -9.35 -14.20 1.44
N ILE A 95 -8.64 -13.51 2.33
CA ILE A 95 -7.38 -14.01 2.91
C ILE A 95 -7.65 -15.15 3.89
N VAL A 96 -8.67 -15.02 4.75
CA VAL A 96 -9.02 -16.07 5.72
C VAL A 96 -9.60 -17.30 5.02
N GLY A 97 -10.34 -17.12 3.93
CA GLY A 97 -10.89 -18.21 3.11
C GLY A 97 -9.93 -18.80 2.08
N ALA A 98 -8.75 -18.21 1.87
CA ALA A 98 -7.71 -18.75 1.01
C ALA A 98 -6.93 -19.84 1.76
N ASN A 99 -7.45 -21.07 1.73
CA ASN A 99 -6.74 -22.28 2.14
C ASN A 99 -6.04 -22.91 0.94
#